data_AF-A0A2A3LDQ2-F1
#
_entry.id   AF-A0A2A3LDQ2-F1
#
_cell.length_a   1.000
_cell.length_b   1.000
_cell.length_c   1.000
_cell.angle_alpha   90.00
_cell.angle_beta   90.00
_cell.angle_gamma   90.00
#
_symmetry.space_group_name_H-M   'P 1'
#
loop_
_entity.id
_entity.type
_entity.pdbx_description
1 polymer ?
#
loop_
_entity_poly.entity_id
_entity_poly.type
_entity_poly.pdbx_seq_one_letter_code
_entity_poly.pdbx_strand_id
1 'polypeptide(L)'
;MDVALLDPGNYPRRPSPPLGKVANEQAGALIEAERIANNVVGPWEVDPSLQVTVPVNTKVLPNVESVRTFWGDDLTPAVAAHNYVTGFTTERMSLPPAPGKPAGTGEKGKTLCNMVLRFATPADAVAAASEMAAKDAAMPHPDTTAPPVRLAIPHHPDTIANNLNTTKGFEADVFTARGPYVLFQDAGAMESVAALTQMITTVLDLQGPLIDRFQATPADQLATVAADPTGLLARTVAANDTTHGAVFEPHAALQFRHNPIDTQKMFTAAGVQHLVINRSAVYEAVDPTGADRAVEFLVRSDVPEYGYQSSAGITGLPGARCFDRGQKPDQDSRIRYLCVAAADRYAIRVTAAQERDAHQVVAAQYLMLTAK
;
A
#
# COMPACT_ATOMS: atom_id res chain seq x y z
N MET A 1 -19.19 -3.24 29.55
CA MET A 1 -19.38 -2.37 28.37
C MET A 1 -20.79 -1.86 28.39
N ASP A 2 -20.97 -0.56 28.21
CA ASP A 2 -22.28 0.09 28.25
C ASP A 2 -22.45 0.95 26.99
N VAL A 3 -23.18 0.41 26.03
CA VAL A 3 -23.41 1.01 24.72
C VAL A 3 -24.19 2.33 24.83
N ALA A 4 -25.02 2.49 25.86
CA ALA A 4 -25.80 3.71 26.06
C ALA A 4 -24.94 4.91 26.49
N LEU A 5 -23.74 4.64 27.03
CA LEU A 5 -22.78 5.67 27.46
C LEU A 5 -21.78 6.07 26.38
N LEU A 6 -21.78 5.41 25.21
CA LEU A 6 -20.90 5.78 24.10
C LEU A 6 -21.34 7.10 23.48
N ASP A 7 -20.43 8.07 23.40
CA ASP A 7 -20.61 9.32 22.67
C ASP A 7 -19.90 9.26 21.30
N PRO A 8 -20.61 9.02 20.19
CA PRO A 8 -20.05 9.07 18.84
C PRO A 8 -20.01 10.50 18.27
N GLY A 9 -20.45 11.53 19.01
CA GLY A 9 -20.59 12.88 18.47
C GLY A 9 -21.50 12.90 17.24
N ASN A 10 -20.99 13.50 16.16
CA ASN A 10 -21.68 13.60 14.87
C ASN A 10 -21.44 12.42 13.93
N TYR A 11 -20.65 11.41 14.34
CA TYR A 11 -20.37 10.25 13.51
C TYR A 11 -21.55 9.26 13.50
N PRO A 12 -21.70 8.44 12.44
CA PRO A 12 -22.79 7.48 12.34
C PRO A 12 -22.79 6.45 13.48
N ARG A 13 -23.99 5.99 13.87
CA ARG A 13 -24.17 4.95 14.90
C ARG A 13 -24.59 3.60 14.32
N ARG A 14 -24.90 3.55 13.02
CA ARG A 14 -25.38 2.37 12.30
C ARG A 14 -24.63 2.27 10.98
N PRO A 15 -24.37 1.05 10.49
CA PRO A 15 -23.85 0.85 9.15
C PRO A 15 -24.64 1.60 8.10
N SER A 16 -23.95 2.03 7.05
CA SER A 16 -24.59 2.48 5.83
C SER A 16 -25.34 1.32 5.17
N PRO A 17 -26.35 1.60 4.33
CA PRO A 17 -26.88 0.60 3.41
C PRO A 17 -25.75 -0.02 2.55
N PRO A 18 -25.93 -1.23 2.01
CA PRO A 18 -24.98 -1.80 1.07
C PRO A 18 -24.62 -0.81 -0.05
N LEU A 19 -23.34 -0.63 -0.33
CA LEU A 19 -22.86 0.40 -1.26
C LEU A 19 -23.20 0.10 -2.73
N GLY A 20 -23.63 -1.12 -3.03
CA GLY A 20 -24.04 -1.53 -4.38
C GLY A 20 -22.85 -1.60 -5.33
N LYS A 21 -23.08 -1.19 -6.58
CA LYS A 21 -22.04 -1.11 -7.62
C LYS A 21 -21.34 0.23 -7.58
N VAL A 22 -20.11 0.25 -8.09
CA VAL A 22 -19.38 1.50 -8.35
C VAL A 22 -20.19 2.43 -9.27
N ALA A 23 -19.97 3.74 -9.14
CA ALA A 23 -20.74 4.75 -9.87
C ALA A 23 -20.44 4.76 -11.38
N ASN A 24 -19.23 4.38 -11.78
CA ASN A 24 -18.76 4.37 -13.16
C ASN A 24 -17.52 3.48 -13.31
N GLU A 25 -17.03 3.35 -14.54
CA GLU A 25 -15.83 2.57 -14.88
C GLU A 25 -14.58 3.03 -14.11
N GLN A 26 -14.39 4.34 -13.95
CA GLN A 26 -13.23 4.91 -13.24
C GLN A 26 -13.20 4.52 -11.75
N ALA A 27 -14.37 4.49 -11.10
CA ALA A 27 -14.50 3.98 -9.74
C ALA A 27 -14.26 2.46 -9.67
N GLY A 28 -14.65 1.72 -10.72
CA GLY A 28 -14.30 0.30 -10.87
C GLY A 28 -12.80 0.07 -11.02
N ALA A 29 -12.10 0.88 -11.82
CA ALA A 29 -10.65 0.83 -12.00
C ALA A 29 -9.89 1.09 -10.69
N LEU A 30 -10.43 1.92 -9.79
CA LEU A 30 -9.90 2.14 -8.44
C LEU A 30 -9.98 0.89 -7.57
N ILE A 31 -11.16 0.27 -7.46
CA ILE A 31 -11.31 -0.98 -6.70
C ILE A 31 -10.44 -2.10 -7.30
N GLU A 32 -10.33 -2.15 -8.64
CA GLU A 32 -9.46 -3.11 -9.30
C GLU A 32 -7.96 -2.86 -8.98
N ALA A 33 -7.53 -1.60 -8.85
CA ALA A 33 -6.18 -1.24 -8.40
C ALA A 33 -5.89 -1.77 -6.99
N GLU A 34 -6.85 -1.61 -6.08
CA GLU A 34 -6.75 -2.09 -4.69
C GLU A 34 -6.62 -3.61 -4.65
N ARG A 35 -7.35 -4.33 -5.52
CA ARG A 35 -7.24 -5.79 -5.66
C ARG A 35 -5.89 -6.22 -6.27
N ILE A 36 -5.37 -5.47 -7.24
CA ILE A 36 -4.03 -5.72 -7.81
C ILE A 36 -2.96 -5.61 -6.73
N ALA A 37 -3.08 -4.71 -5.75
CA ALA A 37 -2.09 -4.55 -4.68
C ALA A 37 -1.81 -5.85 -3.92
N ASN A 38 -2.78 -6.78 -3.84
CA ASN A 38 -2.60 -8.10 -3.21
C ASN A 38 -1.74 -9.05 -4.06
N ASN A 39 -1.53 -8.72 -5.33
CA ASN A 39 -0.76 -9.46 -6.31
C ASN A 39 0.48 -8.69 -6.77
N VAL A 40 0.95 -7.72 -5.98
CA VAL A 40 2.23 -7.02 -6.17
C VAL A 40 3.20 -7.45 -5.08
N VAL A 41 4.39 -7.89 -5.46
CA VAL A 41 5.47 -8.26 -4.55
C VAL A 41 5.96 -7.01 -3.82
N GLY A 42 5.96 -7.06 -2.50
CA GLY A 42 6.55 -6.05 -1.64
C GLY A 42 8.09 -6.11 -1.69
N PRO A 43 8.79 -4.97 -1.72
CA PRO A 43 10.26 -4.95 -1.74
C PRO A 43 10.92 -5.75 -0.59
N TRP A 44 10.29 -5.81 0.59
CA TRP A 44 10.80 -6.56 1.74
C TRP A 44 10.79 -8.10 1.53
N GLU A 45 10.00 -8.60 0.57
CA GLU A 45 9.97 -10.02 0.21
C GLU A 45 11.14 -10.40 -0.69
N VAL A 46 11.71 -9.42 -1.39
CA VAL A 46 12.88 -9.55 -2.27
C VAL A 46 14.16 -9.44 -1.45
N ASP A 47 14.24 -8.43 -0.58
CA ASP A 47 15.34 -8.25 0.37
C ASP A 47 14.79 -7.71 1.70
N PRO A 48 15.00 -8.41 2.84
CA PRO A 48 14.44 -8.02 4.13
C PRO A 48 15.01 -6.70 4.68
N SER A 49 16.04 -6.12 4.08
CA SER A 49 16.54 -4.77 4.42
C SER A 49 15.67 -3.65 3.84
N LEU A 50 14.90 -3.90 2.77
CA LEU A 50 14.03 -2.93 2.09
C LEU A 50 12.75 -2.66 2.90
N GLN A 51 12.91 -1.97 4.03
CA GLN A 51 11.81 -1.72 4.97
C GLN A 51 11.33 -0.28 4.96
N VAL A 52 12.12 0.70 4.53
CA VAL A 52 11.74 2.11 4.60
C VAL A 52 10.83 2.45 3.43
N THR A 53 9.53 2.59 3.68
CA THR A 53 8.54 2.97 2.65
C THR A 53 8.83 4.32 2.03
N VAL A 54 8.59 4.46 0.73
CA VAL A 54 8.51 5.72 0.01
C VAL A 54 7.02 6.01 -0.27
N PRO A 55 6.30 6.72 0.62
CA PRO A 55 4.84 6.74 0.58
C PRO A 55 4.24 7.33 -0.70
N VAL A 56 4.93 8.29 -1.32
CA VAL A 56 4.52 8.91 -2.58
C VAL A 56 4.48 7.91 -3.75
N ASN A 57 5.21 6.81 -3.63
CA ASN A 57 5.41 5.77 -4.64
C ASN A 57 4.81 4.41 -4.21
N THR A 58 4.10 4.37 -3.08
CA THR A 58 3.27 3.23 -2.66
C THR A 58 1.80 3.60 -2.71
N LYS A 59 1.15 3.33 -3.85
CA LYS A 59 -0.22 3.79 -4.15
C LYS A 59 -0.89 2.97 -5.25
N VAL A 60 -2.22 3.05 -5.26
CA VAL A 60 -3.06 2.65 -6.39
C VAL A 60 -2.86 3.59 -7.57
N LEU A 61 -2.95 3.05 -8.79
CA LEU A 61 -2.83 3.78 -10.04
C LEU A 61 -4.12 3.60 -10.89
N PRO A 62 -5.25 4.21 -10.49
CA PRO A 62 -6.54 3.94 -11.13
C PRO A 62 -6.71 4.56 -12.53
N ASN A 63 -5.77 5.40 -12.98
CA ASN A 63 -5.83 6.09 -14.28
C ASN A 63 -4.47 6.65 -14.70
N VAL A 64 -4.37 7.14 -15.93
CA VAL A 64 -3.12 7.72 -16.48
C VAL A 64 -2.60 8.90 -15.65
N GLU A 65 -3.48 9.71 -15.04
CA GLU A 65 -3.03 10.85 -14.23
C GLU A 65 -2.31 10.39 -12.96
N SER A 66 -2.75 9.29 -12.34
CA SER A 66 -2.02 8.71 -11.21
C SER A 66 -0.63 8.19 -11.60
N VAL A 67 -0.46 7.69 -12.83
CA VAL A 67 0.83 7.29 -13.41
C VAL A 67 1.72 8.52 -13.64
N ARG A 68 1.15 9.62 -14.14
CA ARG A 68 1.85 10.92 -14.30
C ARG A 68 2.47 11.42 -13.01
N THR A 69 1.82 11.21 -11.86
CA THR A 69 2.41 11.63 -10.58
C THR A 69 3.68 10.88 -10.18
N PHE A 70 4.00 9.77 -10.88
CA PHE A 70 5.25 9.02 -10.71
C PHE A 70 6.27 9.41 -11.79
N TRP A 71 5.91 9.35 -13.07
CA TRP A 71 6.85 9.56 -14.20
C TRP A 71 6.79 10.94 -14.89
N GLY A 72 5.97 11.87 -14.41
CA GLY A 72 5.77 13.14 -15.10
C GLY A 72 5.31 12.96 -16.56
N ASP A 73 5.86 13.75 -17.46
CA ASP A 73 5.59 13.69 -18.91
C ASP A 73 6.47 12.67 -19.66
N ASP A 74 7.37 11.97 -18.97
CA ASP A 74 8.41 11.17 -19.59
C ASP A 74 7.87 9.84 -20.13
N LEU A 75 7.45 8.94 -19.24
CA LEU A 75 6.93 7.62 -19.61
C LEU A 75 5.39 7.58 -19.73
N THR A 76 4.69 8.52 -19.10
CA THR A 76 3.23 8.58 -19.09
C THR A 76 2.59 8.54 -20.48
N PRO A 77 3.12 9.23 -21.52
CA PRO A 77 2.53 9.16 -22.85
C PRO A 77 2.60 7.76 -23.48
N ALA A 78 3.62 6.95 -23.15
CA ALA A 78 3.70 5.57 -23.62
C ALA A 78 2.60 4.72 -22.95
N VAL A 79 2.35 4.90 -21.65
CA VAL A 79 1.24 4.21 -20.98
C VAL A 79 -0.12 4.63 -21.54
N ALA A 80 -0.32 5.92 -21.75
CA ALA A 80 -1.58 6.48 -22.24
C ALA A 80 -1.95 6.01 -23.66
N ALA A 81 -0.96 5.70 -24.49
CA ALA A 81 -1.16 5.32 -25.89
C ALA A 81 -1.77 3.90 -26.07
N HIS A 82 -1.73 3.05 -25.05
CA HIS A 82 -2.02 1.62 -25.18
C HIS A 82 -3.16 1.14 -24.29
N ASN A 83 -4.25 1.90 -24.14
CA ASN A 83 -5.44 1.45 -23.40
C ASN A 83 -5.15 1.02 -21.94
N TYR A 84 -4.44 1.86 -21.21
CA TYR A 84 -4.19 1.65 -19.78
C TYR A 84 -5.49 1.54 -18.98
N VAL A 85 -5.57 0.53 -18.11
CA VAL A 85 -6.76 0.23 -17.31
C VAL A 85 -6.58 0.69 -15.87
N THR A 86 -5.56 0.16 -15.18
CA THR A 86 -5.30 0.44 -13.76
C THR A 86 -3.94 -0.14 -13.35
N GLY A 87 -3.50 0.04 -12.10
CA GLY A 87 -2.27 -0.56 -11.60
C GLY A 87 -2.02 -0.30 -10.12
N PHE A 88 -0.88 -0.77 -9.64
CA PHE A 88 -0.40 -0.51 -8.28
C PHE A 88 1.12 -0.39 -8.29
N THR A 89 1.64 0.49 -7.43
CA THR A 89 3.08 0.67 -7.22
C THR A 89 3.41 0.60 -5.74
N THR A 90 4.60 0.09 -5.42
CA THR A 90 5.17 0.08 -4.09
C THR A 90 6.66 0.30 -4.16
N GLU A 91 7.19 1.18 -3.31
CA GLU A 91 8.62 1.42 -3.25
C GLU A 91 9.12 1.41 -1.80
N ARG A 92 10.28 0.78 -1.62
CA ARG A 92 11.02 0.87 -0.36
C ARG A 92 12.51 1.01 -0.61
N MET A 93 13.15 1.65 0.36
CA MET A 93 14.59 1.73 0.48
C MET A 93 15.09 0.85 1.63
N SER A 94 16.38 0.49 1.56
CA SER A 94 17.05 -0.23 2.64
C SER A 94 17.12 0.64 3.90
N LEU A 95 17.13 -0.01 5.07
CA LEU A 95 17.41 0.67 6.34
C LEU A 95 18.70 1.50 6.26
N PRO A 96 18.77 2.66 6.94
CA PRO A 96 19.98 3.48 6.96
C PRO A 96 21.14 2.74 7.64
N PRO A 97 22.40 2.99 7.23
CA PRO A 97 23.56 2.29 7.77
C PRO A 97 23.86 2.66 9.23
N ALA A 98 23.37 3.81 9.68
CA ALA A 98 23.48 4.30 11.06
C ALA A 98 22.35 5.30 11.37
N PRO A 99 21.99 5.51 12.65
CA PRO A 99 21.02 6.53 13.06
C PRO A 99 21.37 7.92 12.50
N GLY A 100 20.37 8.63 11.98
CA GLY A 100 20.53 9.97 11.41
C GLY A 100 21.07 10.02 9.98
N LYS A 101 21.34 8.88 9.34
CA LYS A 101 21.62 8.81 7.90
C LYS A 101 20.35 8.56 7.09
N PRO A 102 20.28 8.99 5.81
CA PRO A 102 19.14 8.69 4.96
C PRO A 102 19.03 7.18 4.66
N ALA A 103 17.80 6.69 4.49
CA ALA A 103 17.55 5.36 3.97
C ALA A 103 18.13 5.18 2.57
N GLY A 104 18.37 3.94 2.14
CA GLY A 104 18.92 3.64 0.82
C GLY A 104 20.38 4.07 0.61
N THR A 105 21.07 4.54 1.66
CA THR A 105 22.48 4.99 1.58
C THR A 105 23.48 4.00 2.18
N GLY A 106 24.77 4.25 1.95
CA GLY A 106 25.87 3.41 2.40
C GLY A 106 26.26 2.35 1.38
N GLU A 107 27.33 1.60 1.66
CA GLU A 107 27.90 0.61 0.73
C GLU A 107 26.90 -0.48 0.29
N LYS A 108 25.88 -0.74 1.13
CA LYS A 108 24.81 -1.71 0.88
C LYS A 108 23.43 -1.07 0.69
N GLY A 109 23.40 0.23 0.40
CA GLY A 109 22.15 0.94 0.13
C GLY A 109 21.40 0.34 -1.06
N LYS A 110 20.09 0.19 -0.94
CA LYS A 110 19.22 -0.32 -1.99
C LYS A 110 17.92 0.49 -2.07
N THR A 111 17.38 0.60 -3.27
CA THR A 111 15.98 1.00 -3.50
C THR A 111 15.33 0.02 -4.47
N LEU A 112 14.05 -0.23 -4.28
CA LEU A 112 13.26 -1.01 -5.22
C LEU A 112 11.83 -0.47 -5.24
N CYS A 113 11.48 0.11 -6.38
CA CYS A 113 10.10 0.30 -6.79
C CYS A 113 9.66 -0.91 -7.61
N ASN A 114 8.50 -1.47 -7.28
CA ASN A 114 7.85 -2.51 -8.05
C ASN A 114 6.43 -2.06 -8.40
N MET A 115 6.12 -2.09 -9.69
CA MET A 115 4.87 -1.61 -10.23
C MET A 115 4.27 -2.64 -11.18
N VAL A 116 2.97 -2.86 -11.04
CA VAL A 116 2.18 -3.66 -11.98
C VAL A 116 1.16 -2.74 -12.65
N LEU A 117 1.32 -2.56 -13.96
CA LEU A 117 0.39 -1.83 -14.81
C LEU A 117 -0.46 -2.81 -15.59
N ARG A 118 -1.77 -2.62 -15.59
CA ARG A 118 -2.72 -3.42 -16.35
C ARG A 118 -3.22 -2.65 -17.56
N PHE A 119 -3.21 -3.32 -18.71
CA PHE A 119 -3.73 -2.83 -19.98
C PHE A 119 -4.93 -3.68 -20.42
N ALA A 120 -5.66 -3.21 -21.43
CA ALA A 120 -6.87 -3.89 -21.90
C ALA A 120 -6.58 -5.29 -22.45
N THR A 121 -5.46 -5.46 -23.17
CA THR A 121 -5.06 -6.73 -23.78
C THR A 121 -3.58 -7.04 -23.60
N PRO A 122 -3.14 -8.30 -23.83
CA PRO A 122 -1.72 -8.61 -23.89
C PRO A 122 -0.93 -7.86 -24.97
N ALA A 123 -1.57 -7.57 -26.11
CA ALA A 123 -0.92 -6.81 -27.18
C ALA A 123 -0.64 -5.36 -26.76
N ASP A 124 -1.60 -4.74 -26.06
CA ASP A 124 -1.43 -3.41 -25.48
C ASP A 124 -0.27 -3.37 -24.48
N ALA A 125 -0.18 -4.37 -23.59
CA ALA A 125 0.91 -4.45 -22.62
C ALA A 125 2.30 -4.61 -23.28
N VAL A 126 2.41 -5.45 -24.32
CA VAL A 126 3.65 -5.61 -25.10
C VAL A 126 4.05 -4.31 -25.79
N ALA A 127 3.08 -3.62 -26.40
CA ALA A 127 3.32 -2.33 -27.05
C ALA A 127 3.75 -1.25 -26.05
N ALA A 128 3.07 -1.18 -24.90
CA ALA A 128 3.42 -0.26 -23.82
C ALA A 128 4.81 -0.52 -23.26
N ALA A 129 5.15 -1.77 -22.90
CA ALA A 129 6.49 -2.10 -22.40
C ALA A 129 7.59 -1.72 -23.40
N SER A 130 7.36 -1.99 -24.70
CA SER A 130 8.31 -1.68 -25.76
C SER A 130 8.49 -0.17 -25.94
N GLU A 131 7.40 0.60 -25.96
CA GLU A 131 7.45 2.06 -26.11
C GLU A 131 8.04 2.74 -24.87
N MET A 132 7.67 2.28 -23.66
CA MET A 132 8.22 2.77 -22.40
C MET A 132 9.74 2.56 -22.38
N ALA A 133 10.22 1.35 -22.69
CA ALA A 133 11.64 1.07 -22.69
C ALA A 133 12.41 1.83 -23.79
N ALA A 134 11.78 2.06 -24.95
CA ALA A 134 12.38 2.87 -26.01
C ALA A 134 12.50 4.35 -25.61
N LYS A 135 11.48 4.89 -24.90
CA LYS A 135 11.54 6.26 -24.36
C LYS A 135 12.58 6.37 -23.26
N ASP A 136 12.59 5.44 -22.30
CA ASP A 136 13.58 5.40 -21.23
C ASP A 136 15.02 5.42 -21.77
N ALA A 137 15.31 4.58 -22.75
CA ALA A 137 16.62 4.53 -23.39
C ALA A 137 17.02 5.85 -24.10
N ALA A 138 16.05 6.66 -24.51
CA ALA A 138 16.25 7.94 -25.17
C ALA A 138 16.27 9.14 -24.21
N MET A 139 15.89 8.95 -22.94
CA MET A 139 15.87 10.02 -21.94
C MET A 139 17.30 10.49 -21.60
N PRO A 140 17.51 11.78 -21.34
CA PRO A 140 18.76 12.25 -20.75
C PRO A 140 18.91 11.69 -19.34
N HIS A 141 20.04 11.03 -19.08
CA HIS A 141 20.40 10.51 -17.77
C HIS A 141 21.56 11.34 -17.18
N PRO A 142 21.32 12.57 -16.69
CA PRO A 142 22.37 13.53 -16.35
C PRO A 142 23.29 13.08 -15.20
N ASP A 143 22.80 12.18 -14.35
CA ASP A 143 23.56 11.65 -13.20
C ASP A 143 24.38 10.39 -13.54
N THR A 144 24.30 9.92 -14.78
CA THR A 144 25.08 8.76 -15.25
C THR A 144 26.50 9.13 -15.64
N THR A 145 27.42 8.21 -15.38
CA THR A 145 28.86 8.31 -15.65
C THR A 145 29.25 7.70 -16.99
N ALA A 146 28.32 6.99 -17.64
CA ALA A 146 28.47 6.35 -18.94
C ALA A 146 27.07 6.16 -19.58
N PRO A 147 26.98 5.98 -20.92
CA PRO A 147 25.71 5.67 -21.58
C PRO A 147 25.05 4.40 -21.01
N PRO A 148 23.71 4.31 -21.03
CA PRO A 148 22.98 3.13 -20.61
C PRO A 148 23.47 1.87 -21.34
N VAL A 149 23.68 0.78 -20.61
CA VAL A 149 24.13 -0.51 -21.18
C VAL A 149 23.05 -1.56 -20.96
N ARG A 150 22.76 -2.35 -21.99
CA ARG A 150 21.80 -3.45 -21.91
C ARG A 150 22.11 -4.37 -20.73
N LEU A 151 21.14 -4.60 -19.85
CA LEU A 151 21.27 -5.50 -18.71
C LEU A 151 20.51 -6.80 -19.00
N ALA A 152 21.23 -7.92 -19.04
CA ALA A 152 20.62 -9.24 -19.15
C ALA A 152 20.09 -9.68 -17.77
N ILE A 153 18.82 -10.08 -17.71
CA ILE A 153 18.19 -10.57 -16.49
C ILE A 153 18.05 -12.10 -16.59
N PRO A 154 18.73 -12.87 -15.72
CA PRO A 154 18.56 -14.33 -15.65
C PRO A 154 17.09 -14.74 -15.59
N HIS A 155 16.73 -15.82 -16.28
CA HIS A 155 15.38 -16.39 -16.36
C HIS A 155 14.28 -15.54 -17.03
N HIS A 156 14.56 -14.27 -17.34
CA HIS A 156 13.60 -13.34 -17.96
C HIS A 156 14.15 -12.73 -19.26
N PRO A 157 14.32 -13.53 -20.34
CA PRO A 157 14.89 -13.06 -21.60
C PRO A 157 13.99 -12.08 -22.37
N ASP A 158 12.71 -12.03 -22.03
CA ASP A 158 11.69 -11.11 -22.54
C ASP A 158 11.69 -9.74 -21.85
N THR A 159 12.47 -9.58 -20.77
CA THR A 159 12.62 -8.31 -20.05
C THR A 159 13.49 -7.32 -20.82
N ILE A 160 13.04 -6.06 -20.87
CA ILE A 160 13.83 -4.94 -21.36
C ILE A 160 14.37 -4.15 -20.17
N ALA A 161 15.69 -4.20 -19.94
CA ALA A 161 16.36 -3.42 -18.91
C ALA A 161 17.66 -2.80 -19.43
N ASN A 162 17.97 -1.60 -18.94
CA ASN A 162 19.27 -0.96 -19.13
C ASN A 162 19.87 -0.63 -17.77
N ASN A 163 21.15 -0.94 -17.60
CA ASN A 163 21.92 -0.53 -16.44
C ASN A 163 22.43 0.90 -16.63
N LEU A 164 22.15 1.72 -15.63
CA LEU A 164 22.59 3.09 -15.47
C LEU A 164 23.69 3.13 -14.40
N ASN A 165 24.92 3.43 -14.81
CA ASN A 165 26.03 3.63 -13.87
C ASN A 165 25.98 5.06 -13.36
N THR A 166 25.52 5.30 -12.14
CA THR A 166 25.45 6.65 -11.56
C THR A 166 26.66 6.96 -10.69
N THR A 167 26.84 8.22 -10.34
CA THR A 167 27.88 8.61 -9.37
C THR A 167 27.63 8.03 -7.96
N LYS A 168 26.44 7.52 -7.71
CA LYS A 168 26.00 7.00 -6.41
C LYS A 168 25.84 5.48 -6.40
N GLY A 169 25.82 4.80 -7.54
CA GLY A 169 25.69 3.34 -7.59
C GLY A 169 25.26 2.85 -8.95
N PHE A 170 24.44 1.80 -8.94
CA PHE A 170 23.92 1.14 -10.13
C PHE A 170 22.40 1.16 -10.08
N GLU A 171 21.77 1.63 -11.15
CA GLU A 171 20.31 1.72 -11.28
C GLU A 171 19.85 1.02 -12.56
N ALA A 172 18.60 0.58 -12.60
CA ALA A 172 17.98 0.07 -13.81
C ALA A 172 16.47 0.22 -13.77
N ASP A 173 15.93 0.75 -14.87
CA ASP A 173 14.53 0.63 -15.22
C ASP A 173 14.31 -0.66 -16.02
N VAL A 174 13.28 -1.41 -15.62
CA VAL A 174 13.01 -2.78 -16.06
C VAL A 174 11.58 -2.86 -16.54
N PHE A 175 11.38 -3.34 -17.76
CA PHE A 175 10.07 -3.45 -18.41
C PHE A 175 9.85 -4.88 -18.88
N THR A 176 8.85 -5.57 -18.32
CA THR A 176 8.49 -6.94 -18.72
C THR A 176 7.01 -7.04 -19.01
N ALA A 177 6.64 -7.37 -20.25
CA ALA A 177 5.24 -7.65 -20.59
C ALA A 177 4.89 -9.09 -20.19
N ARG A 178 3.78 -9.27 -19.47
CA ARG A 178 3.29 -10.58 -19.02
C ARG A 178 1.78 -10.62 -19.07
N GLY A 179 1.21 -11.34 -20.04
CA GLY A 179 -0.23 -11.27 -20.29
C GLY A 179 -0.67 -9.80 -20.52
N PRO A 180 -1.80 -9.33 -19.97
CA PRO A 180 -2.24 -7.94 -20.07
C PRO A 180 -1.52 -6.98 -19.11
N TYR A 181 -0.38 -7.39 -18.52
CA TYR A 181 0.35 -6.58 -17.54
C TYR A 181 1.72 -6.16 -18.06
N VAL A 182 2.15 -4.97 -17.66
CA VAL A 182 3.56 -4.57 -17.66
C VAL A 182 4.05 -4.59 -16.21
N LEU A 183 5.08 -5.38 -15.97
CA LEU A 183 5.85 -5.38 -14.74
C LEU A 183 6.97 -4.36 -14.92
N PHE A 184 6.92 -3.31 -14.11
CA PHE A 184 7.94 -2.28 -14.08
C PHE A 184 8.70 -2.34 -12.76
N GLN A 185 10.02 -2.28 -12.83
CA GLN A 185 10.85 -2.04 -11.66
C GLN A 185 11.81 -0.88 -11.93
N ASP A 186 11.87 0.04 -10.98
CA ASP A 186 12.99 0.97 -10.82
C ASP A 186 13.79 0.45 -9.62
N ALA A 187 15.01 -0.02 -9.91
CA ALA A 187 15.85 -0.71 -8.95
C ALA A 187 17.20 -0.02 -8.83
N GLY A 188 17.68 0.15 -7.60
CA GLY A 188 18.98 0.77 -7.30
C GLY A 188 19.77 -0.05 -6.28
N ALA A 189 21.06 -0.24 -6.53
CA ALA A 189 21.99 -0.87 -5.61
C ALA A 189 23.34 -0.14 -5.60
N MET A 190 23.81 0.21 -4.40
CA MET A 190 25.10 0.90 -4.23
C MET A 190 26.30 -0.04 -4.37
N GLU A 191 26.10 -1.35 -4.11
CA GLU A 191 27.17 -2.34 -3.96
C GLU A 191 27.81 -2.76 -5.29
N SER A 192 27.00 -3.22 -6.25
CA SER A 192 27.47 -3.71 -7.56
C SER A 192 26.32 -3.92 -8.55
N VAL A 193 26.63 -3.95 -9.85
CA VAL A 193 25.68 -4.40 -10.89
C VAL A 193 25.17 -5.82 -10.61
N ALA A 194 26.02 -6.70 -10.06
CA ALA A 194 25.59 -8.07 -9.73
C ALA A 194 24.50 -8.09 -8.64
N ALA A 195 24.63 -7.24 -7.62
CA ALA A 195 23.61 -7.08 -6.58
C ALA A 195 22.31 -6.51 -7.15
N LEU A 196 22.40 -5.54 -8.07
CA LEU A 196 21.26 -4.98 -8.80
C LEU A 196 20.55 -6.07 -9.62
N THR A 197 21.28 -6.80 -10.48
CA THR A 197 20.74 -7.89 -11.31
C THR A 197 20.08 -8.97 -10.45
N GLN A 198 20.68 -9.35 -9.32
CA GLN A 198 20.10 -10.34 -8.43
C GLN A 198 18.77 -9.87 -7.82
N MET A 199 18.69 -8.60 -7.42
CA MET A 199 17.45 -8.02 -6.88
C MET A 199 16.34 -8.00 -7.94
N ILE A 200 16.65 -7.56 -9.17
CA ILE A 200 15.71 -7.54 -10.30
C ILE A 200 15.24 -8.96 -10.67
N THR A 201 16.17 -9.93 -10.71
CA THR A 201 15.84 -11.33 -10.99
C THR A 201 14.88 -11.88 -9.93
N THR A 202 15.17 -11.61 -8.66
CA THR A 202 14.38 -12.11 -7.53
C THR A 202 12.98 -11.52 -7.53
N VAL A 203 12.82 -10.21 -7.76
CA VAL A 203 11.49 -9.59 -7.82
C VAL A 203 10.67 -10.13 -9.01
N LEU A 204 11.27 -10.32 -10.18
CA LEU A 204 10.56 -10.90 -11.34
C LEU A 204 10.19 -12.38 -11.13
N ASP A 205 11.07 -13.17 -10.51
CA ASP A 205 10.82 -14.57 -10.15
C ASP A 205 9.62 -14.71 -9.19
N LEU A 206 9.43 -13.75 -8.28
CA LEU A 206 8.29 -13.70 -7.36
C LEU A 206 7.05 -13.08 -8.02
N GLN A 207 7.22 -12.00 -8.77
CA GLN A 207 6.13 -11.19 -9.30
C GLN A 207 5.37 -11.88 -10.43
N GLY A 208 6.07 -12.59 -11.33
CA GLY A 208 5.46 -13.27 -12.46
C GLY A 208 4.38 -14.28 -12.03
N PRO A 209 4.72 -15.29 -11.22
CA PRO A 209 3.74 -16.27 -10.73
C PRO A 209 2.64 -15.67 -9.85
N LEU A 210 2.92 -14.56 -9.14
CA LEU A 210 1.94 -13.89 -8.31
C LEU A 210 0.86 -13.21 -9.16
N ILE A 211 1.26 -12.41 -10.17
CA ILE A 211 0.29 -11.69 -11.01
C ILE A 211 -0.53 -12.64 -11.90
N ASP A 212 0.03 -13.77 -12.31
CA ASP A 212 -0.69 -14.79 -13.10
C ASP A 212 -1.94 -15.35 -12.39
N ARG A 213 -1.99 -15.23 -11.05
CA ARG A 213 -3.13 -15.71 -10.24
C ARG A 213 -4.24 -14.67 -10.13
N PHE A 214 -3.97 -13.42 -10.49
CA PHE A 214 -4.93 -12.34 -10.34
C PHE A 214 -6.16 -12.56 -11.24
N GLN A 215 -7.31 -12.74 -10.60
CA GLN A 215 -8.60 -12.89 -11.28
C GLN A 215 -9.15 -11.51 -11.64
N ALA A 216 -8.62 -10.99 -12.74
CA ALA A 216 -8.92 -9.66 -13.24
C ALA A 216 -10.37 -9.54 -13.72
N THR A 217 -11.05 -8.47 -13.33
CA THR A 217 -12.35 -8.10 -13.90
C THR A 217 -12.16 -7.75 -15.38
N PRO A 218 -12.97 -8.25 -16.34
CA PRO A 218 -12.86 -7.82 -17.74
C PRO A 218 -12.86 -6.30 -17.87
N ALA A 219 -12.01 -5.74 -18.73
CA ALA A 219 -11.78 -4.29 -18.80
C ALA A 219 -13.07 -3.52 -19.11
N ASP A 220 -13.92 -4.08 -19.97
CA ASP A 220 -15.24 -3.56 -20.34
C ASP A 220 -16.34 -3.74 -19.27
N GLN A 221 -16.01 -4.38 -18.12
CA GLN A 221 -16.95 -4.68 -17.04
C GLN A 221 -16.60 -4.00 -15.72
N LEU A 222 -15.63 -3.07 -15.70
CA LEU A 222 -15.25 -2.38 -14.46
C LEU A 222 -16.41 -1.60 -13.81
N ALA A 223 -17.34 -1.06 -14.60
CA ALA A 223 -18.54 -0.41 -14.07
C ALA A 223 -19.51 -1.35 -13.33
N THR A 224 -19.28 -2.67 -13.39
CA THR A 224 -20.11 -3.68 -12.70
C THR A 224 -19.57 -4.10 -11.34
N VAL A 225 -18.35 -3.68 -11.00
CA VAL A 225 -17.64 -4.02 -9.75
C VAL A 225 -18.46 -3.55 -8.55
N ALA A 226 -18.52 -4.39 -7.51
CA ALA A 226 -19.13 -4.02 -6.24
C ALA A 226 -18.25 -2.98 -5.53
N ALA A 227 -18.84 -1.89 -5.06
CA ALA A 227 -18.12 -0.84 -4.32
C ALA A 227 -17.63 -1.32 -2.93
N ASP A 228 -18.23 -2.38 -2.40
CA ASP A 228 -17.83 -3.02 -1.14
C ASP A 228 -18.09 -4.53 -1.22
N PRO A 229 -17.18 -5.30 -1.83
CA PRO A 229 -17.36 -6.75 -2.02
C PRO A 229 -17.51 -7.53 -0.71
N THR A 230 -16.95 -7.03 0.39
CA THR A 230 -16.99 -7.69 1.71
C THR A 230 -18.18 -7.23 2.56
N GLY A 231 -18.81 -6.10 2.22
CA GLY A 231 -19.81 -5.43 3.06
C GLY A 231 -19.22 -4.76 4.30
N LEU A 232 -17.89 -4.79 4.45
CA LEU A 232 -17.21 -4.27 5.63
C LEU A 232 -17.04 -2.76 5.55
N LEU A 233 -16.83 -2.19 4.36
CA LEU A 233 -16.66 -0.74 4.19
C LEU A 233 -17.92 0.01 4.65
N ALA A 234 -19.11 -0.50 4.33
CA ALA A 234 -20.40 0.04 4.79
C ALA A 234 -20.56 0.03 6.32
N ARG A 235 -19.79 -0.80 7.03
CA ARG A 235 -19.75 -0.91 8.49
C ARG A 235 -18.65 -0.06 9.13
N THR A 236 -17.94 0.75 8.35
CA THR A 236 -16.89 1.64 8.86
C THR A 236 -17.26 3.11 8.80
N VAL A 237 -16.70 3.89 9.73
CA VAL A 237 -16.83 5.34 9.73
C VAL A 237 -16.13 5.87 8.49
N ALA A 238 -16.89 6.55 7.62
CA ALA A 238 -16.37 7.19 6.43
C ALA A 238 -15.41 8.32 6.80
N ALA A 239 -14.27 8.38 6.10
CA ALA A 239 -13.52 9.61 5.97
C ALA A 239 -14.41 10.66 5.27
N ASN A 240 -14.02 11.93 5.34
CA ASN A 240 -14.74 12.98 4.63
C ASN A 240 -14.91 12.66 3.12
N ASP A 241 -15.86 13.34 2.46
CA ASP A 241 -16.31 13.05 1.10
C ASP A 241 -15.19 13.05 0.02
N THR A 242 -13.99 13.53 0.35
CA THR A 242 -12.83 13.60 -0.55
C THR A 242 -11.94 12.36 -0.52
N THR A 243 -12.07 11.49 0.48
CA THR A 243 -11.17 10.34 0.66
C THR A 243 -11.96 9.03 0.46
N HIS A 244 -11.58 8.24 -0.53
CA HIS A 244 -12.15 6.91 -0.73
C HIS A 244 -11.66 5.95 0.36
N GLY A 245 -12.58 5.25 1.02
CA GLY A 245 -12.21 4.16 1.92
C GLY A 245 -11.98 2.87 1.14
N ALA A 246 -11.00 2.08 1.57
CA ALA A 246 -10.54 0.89 0.87
C ALA A 246 -10.58 -0.34 1.77
N VAL A 247 -10.79 -1.52 1.18
CA VAL A 247 -10.69 -2.82 1.87
C VAL A 247 -9.56 -3.63 1.24
N PHE A 248 -8.52 -3.88 2.02
CA PHE A 248 -7.36 -4.64 1.58
C PHE A 248 -7.35 -6.05 2.17
N GLU A 249 -7.03 -7.03 1.34
CA GLU A 249 -6.55 -8.34 1.80
C GLU A 249 -5.20 -8.20 2.54
N PRO A 250 -4.77 -9.21 3.32
CA PRO A 250 -3.65 -9.06 4.23
C PRO A 250 -2.36 -8.74 3.50
N HIS A 251 -2.09 -9.34 2.33
CA HIS A 251 -0.87 -9.09 1.58
C HIS A 251 -0.85 -7.67 0.99
N ALA A 252 -1.95 -7.20 0.40
CA ALA A 252 -2.10 -5.81 -0.03
C ALA A 252 -1.90 -4.81 1.11
N ALA A 253 -2.49 -5.08 2.28
CA ALA A 253 -2.40 -4.24 3.45
C ALA A 253 -0.96 -4.05 3.95
N LEU A 254 -0.08 -5.05 3.78
CA LEU A 254 1.33 -4.97 4.16
C LEU A 254 2.11 -3.90 3.39
N GLN A 255 1.70 -3.58 2.16
CA GLN A 255 2.35 -2.56 1.33
C GLN A 255 2.44 -1.21 2.06
N PHE A 256 1.41 -0.86 2.83
CA PHE A 256 1.28 0.41 3.55
C PHE A 256 1.84 0.39 4.98
N ARG A 257 2.39 -0.74 5.44
CA ARG A 257 2.87 -0.88 6.82
C ARG A 257 4.29 -0.38 6.96
N HIS A 258 4.59 0.29 8.07
CA HIS A 258 5.97 0.68 8.37
C HIS A 258 6.91 -0.55 8.44
N ASN A 259 6.54 -1.54 9.25
CA ASN A 259 7.26 -2.81 9.37
C ASN A 259 6.36 -3.96 8.86
N PRO A 260 6.43 -4.30 7.56
CA PRO A 260 5.59 -5.33 6.96
C PRO A 260 5.95 -6.73 7.46
N ILE A 261 7.22 -7.00 7.80
CA ILE A 261 7.67 -8.32 8.27
C ILE A 261 7.01 -8.69 9.60
N ASP A 262 7.04 -7.78 10.59
CA ASP A 262 6.41 -8.05 11.88
C ASP A 262 4.89 -7.92 11.81
N THR A 263 4.37 -7.05 10.94
CA THR A 263 2.92 -6.96 10.72
C THR A 263 2.38 -8.25 10.08
N GLN A 264 3.13 -8.89 9.17
CA GLN A 264 2.72 -10.17 8.57
C GLN A 264 2.63 -11.29 9.62
N LYS A 265 3.60 -11.38 10.53
CA LYS A 265 3.54 -12.32 11.67
C LYS A 265 2.27 -12.08 12.50
N MET A 266 1.90 -10.82 12.72
CA MET A 266 0.67 -10.50 13.42
C MET A 266 -0.58 -10.89 12.64
N PHE A 267 -0.67 -10.52 11.36
CA PHE A 267 -1.82 -10.88 10.53
C PHE A 267 -2.07 -12.39 10.57
N THR A 268 -1.01 -13.18 10.45
CA THR A 268 -1.10 -14.64 10.58
C THR A 268 -1.54 -15.08 11.98
N ALA A 269 -0.94 -14.56 13.04
CA ALA A 269 -1.24 -14.98 14.43
C ALA A 269 -2.63 -14.55 14.92
N ALA A 270 -3.13 -13.43 14.42
CA ALA A 270 -4.47 -12.91 14.69
C ALA A 270 -5.52 -13.44 13.70
N GLY A 271 -5.11 -14.10 12.61
CA GLY A 271 -6.00 -14.52 11.54
C GLY A 271 -6.72 -13.34 10.89
N VAL A 272 -6.01 -12.24 10.61
CA VAL A 272 -6.57 -11.08 9.90
C VAL A 272 -6.90 -11.47 8.47
N GLN A 273 -8.14 -11.23 8.06
CA GLN A 273 -8.65 -11.49 6.71
C GLN A 273 -8.73 -10.22 5.87
N HIS A 274 -9.11 -9.09 6.48
CA HIS A 274 -9.22 -7.82 5.79
C HIS A 274 -8.74 -6.67 6.68
N LEU A 275 -8.19 -5.64 6.04
CA LEU A 275 -7.92 -4.34 6.64
C LEU A 275 -8.72 -3.28 5.89
N VAL A 276 -9.64 -2.62 6.57
CA VAL A 276 -10.29 -1.41 6.06
C VAL A 276 -9.45 -0.21 6.44
N ILE A 277 -9.22 0.69 5.48
CA ILE A 277 -8.68 2.02 5.72
C ILE A 277 -9.74 3.03 5.31
N ASN A 278 -10.28 3.74 6.30
CA ASN A 278 -11.29 4.79 6.11
C ASN A 278 -11.03 5.93 7.11
N ARG A 279 -12.03 6.46 7.85
CA ARG A 279 -11.74 7.36 8.99
C ARG A 279 -11.01 6.64 10.12
N SER A 280 -11.33 5.37 10.31
CA SER A 280 -10.63 4.43 11.19
C SER A 280 -10.00 3.32 10.36
N ALA A 281 -8.93 2.70 10.89
CA ALA A 281 -8.47 1.42 10.39
C ALA A 281 -9.17 0.28 11.15
N VAL A 282 -9.76 -0.67 10.43
CA VAL A 282 -10.46 -1.82 11.02
C VAL A 282 -9.84 -3.11 10.50
N TYR A 283 -9.33 -3.94 11.41
CA TYR A 283 -8.77 -5.25 11.09
C TYR A 283 -9.85 -6.29 11.40
N GLU A 284 -10.35 -6.97 10.38
CA GLU A 284 -11.24 -8.11 10.55
C GLU A 284 -10.41 -9.38 10.76
N ALA A 285 -10.53 -9.96 11.94
CA ALA A 285 -9.97 -11.26 12.27
C ALA A 285 -10.98 -12.39 12.03
N VAL A 286 -10.48 -13.64 12.01
CA VAL A 286 -11.32 -14.86 11.95
C VAL A 286 -12.27 -14.98 13.15
N ASP A 287 -11.88 -14.46 14.31
CA ASP A 287 -12.63 -14.57 15.56
C ASP A 287 -12.28 -13.41 16.54
N PRO A 288 -13.03 -13.27 17.65
CA PRO A 288 -12.75 -12.26 18.67
C PRO A 288 -11.38 -12.37 19.34
N THR A 289 -10.84 -13.59 19.49
CA THR A 289 -9.50 -13.78 20.10
C THR A 289 -8.41 -13.22 19.17
N GLY A 290 -8.58 -13.38 17.87
CA GLY A 290 -7.75 -12.76 16.85
C GLY A 290 -7.80 -11.24 16.90
N ALA A 291 -8.99 -10.65 17.07
CA ALA A 291 -9.16 -9.22 17.23
C ALA A 291 -8.40 -8.68 18.46
N ASP A 292 -8.51 -9.36 19.60
CA ASP A 292 -7.77 -8.99 20.82
C ASP A 292 -6.25 -9.07 20.59
N ARG A 293 -5.75 -10.10 19.89
CA ARG A 293 -4.32 -10.19 19.52
C ARG A 293 -3.88 -9.05 18.62
N ALA A 294 -4.72 -8.64 17.67
CA ALA A 294 -4.45 -7.51 16.79
C ALA A 294 -4.38 -6.20 17.59
N VAL A 295 -5.30 -5.97 18.55
CA VAL A 295 -5.24 -4.84 19.48
C VAL A 295 -3.93 -4.83 20.28
N GLU A 296 -3.54 -5.96 20.87
CA GLU A 296 -2.30 -6.05 21.65
C GLU A 296 -1.05 -5.80 20.80
N PHE A 297 -1.03 -6.27 19.54
CA PHE A 297 0.04 -5.95 18.62
C PHE A 297 0.09 -4.46 18.31
N LEU A 298 -1.04 -3.84 17.97
CA LEU A 298 -1.09 -2.42 17.62
C LEU A 298 -0.58 -1.55 18.77
N VAL A 299 -0.89 -1.90 20.01
CA VAL A 299 -0.31 -1.22 21.16
C VAL A 299 1.19 -1.45 21.24
N ARG A 300 1.64 -2.71 21.14
CA ARG A 300 3.06 -3.05 21.22
C ARG A 300 3.89 -2.42 20.10
N SER A 301 3.33 -2.22 18.91
CA SER A 301 4.01 -1.60 17.78
C SER A 301 3.95 -0.08 17.84
N ASP A 302 2.76 0.50 17.90
CA ASP A 302 2.57 1.93 17.62
C ASP A 302 2.96 2.79 18.82
N VAL A 303 2.74 2.31 20.04
CA VAL A 303 3.03 3.08 21.26
C VAL A 303 4.52 3.43 21.39
N PRO A 304 5.46 2.47 21.37
CA PRO A 304 6.88 2.79 21.43
C PRO A 304 7.38 3.52 20.18
N GLU A 305 6.90 3.14 18.98
CA GLU A 305 7.32 3.73 17.71
C GLU A 305 7.13 5.24 17.67
N TYR A 306 5.96 5.72 18.13
CA TYR A 306 5.63 7.14 18.08
C TYR A 306 5.80 7.87 19.43
N GLY A 307 6.26 7.16 20.47
CA GLY A 307 6.49 7.72 21.81
C GLY A 307 5.21 8.13 22.53
N TYR A 308 4.16 7.32 22.41
CA TYR A 308 2.88 7.54 23.08
C TYR A 308 2.93 7.22 24.58
N GLN A 309 2.09 7.89 25.36
CA GLN A 309 1.83 7.62 26.77
C GLN A 309 0.32 7.42 26.98
N SER A 310 -0.07 6.58 27.95
CA SER A 310 -1.48 6.32 28.24
C SER A 310 -2.25 7.62 28.55
N SER A 311 -3.44 7.76 27.99
CA SER A 311 -4.37 8.88 28.22
C SER A 311 -5.69 8.40 28.83
N ALA A 312 -6.69 9.28 28.92
CA ALA A 312 -8.01 8.90 29.41
C ALA A 312 -8.65 7.85 28.49
N GLY A 313 -9.33 6.87 29.08
CA GLY A 313 -10.11 5.89 28.33
C GLY A 313 -11.44 6.45 27.83
N ILE A 314 -12.20 5.61 27.11
CA ILE A 314 -13.49 5.98 26.53
C ILE A 314 -14.62 5.54 27.49
N THR A 315 -15.44 6.50 27.92
CA THR A 315 -16.64 6.22 28.73
C THR A 315 -17.56 5.24 28.00
N GLY A 316 -18.03 4.20 28.70
CA GLY A 316 -18.86 3.13 28.12
C GLY A 316 -18.06 2.00 27.46
N LEU A 317 -16.77 2.20 27.13
CA LEU A 317 -15.91 1.24 26.43
C LEU A 317 -14.61 0.94 27.22
N PRO A 318 -14.67 0.20 28.35
CA PRO A 318 -13.50 -0.05 29.20
C PRO A 318 -12.39 -0.87 28.53
N GLY A 319 -12.69 -1.58 27.43
CA GLY A 319 -11.69 -2.31 26.64
C GLY A 319 -10.90 -1.42 25.66
N ALA A 320 -11.27 -0.15 25.48
CA ALA A 320 -10.51 0.77 24.65
C ALA A 320 -9.25 1.25 25.39
N ARG A 321 -8.12 1.29 24.68
CA ARG A 321 -6.83 1.78 25.16
C ARG A 321 -6.45 3.01 24.34
N CYS A 322 -6.29 4.14 25.01
CA CYS A 322 -5.99 5.43 24.39
C CYS A 322 -4.67 6.01 24.88
N PHE A 323 -4.01 6.74 23.99
CA PHE A 323 -2.68 7.29 24.21
C PHE A 323 -2.51 8.67 23.57
N ASP A 324 -1.66 9.51 24.17
CA ASP A 324 -1.22 10.83 23.66
C ASP A 324 0.31 10.82 23.54
N ARG A 325 0.85 11.30 22.42
CA ARG A 325 2.30 11.48 22.21
C ARG A 325 2.77 12.93 22.43
N GLY A 326 1.87 13.78 22.89
CA GLY A 326 2.06 15.21 23.03
C GLY A 326 2.00 15.96 21.70
N GLN A 327 1.90 17.29 21.79
CA GLN A 327 2.02 18.16 20.63
C GLN A 327 3.50 18.33 20.26
N LYS A 328 3.85 18.02 19.01
CA LYS A 328 5.21 18.20 18.47
C LYS A 328 5.12 19.07 17.21
N PRO A 329 5.76 20.27 17.17
CA PRO A 329 5.56 21.26 16.10
C PRO A 329 5.94 20.78 14.70
N ASP A 330 6.87 19.84 14.61
CA ASP A 330 7.47 19.27 13.41
C ASP A 330 6.79 17.97 12.95
N GLN A 331 5.72 17.53 13.63
CA GLN A 331 5.06 16.26 13.34
C GLN A 331 3.61 16.43 12.93
N ASP A 332 3.11 15.46 12.18
CA ASP A 332 1.70 15.40 11.78
C ASP A 332 0.80 15.36 13.02
N SER A 333 0.00 16.42 13.20
CA SER A 333 -0.93 16.53 14.32
C SER A 333 -2.03 15.46 14.26
N ARG A 334 -2.36 14.93 13.07
CA ARG A 334 -3.43 13.91 12.88
C ARG A 334 -3.14 12.58 13.57
N ILE A 335 -1.89 12.36 13.97
CA ILE A 335 -1.47 11.18 14.74
C ILE A 335 -1.10 11.54 16.18
N ARG A 336 -1.59 12.65 16.74
CA ARG A 336 -1.32 13.00 18.15
C ARG A 336 -1.93 12.01 19.13
N TYR A 337 -3.20 11.66 18.93
CA TYR A 337 -3.92 10.70 19.76
C TYR A 337 -4.04 9.38 19.01
N LEU A 338 -3.87 8.28 19.73
CA LEU A 338 -4.10 6.92 19.26
C LEU A 338 -5.09 6.26 20.20
N CYS A 339 -6.18 5.70 19.67
CA CYS A 339 -7.05 4.82 20.42
C CYS A 339 -7.21 3.50 19.65
N VAL A 340 -7.14 2.40 20.39
CA VAL A 340 -7.41 1.06 19.88
C VAL A 340 -8.46 0.36 20.74
N ALA A 341 -9.29 -0.46 20.12
CA ALA A 341 -10.34 -1.22 20.80
C ALA A 341 -10.68 -2.49 20.02
N ALA A 342 -11.25 -3.49 20.70
CA ALA A 342 -11.86 -4.64 20.05
C ALA A 342 -13.39 -4.50 20.02
N ALA A 343 -14.02 -4.98 18.96
CA ALA A 343 -15.46 -5.10 18.79
C ALA A 343 -15.77 -6.41 18.07
N ASP A 344 -16.28 -7.43 18.78
CA ASP A 344 -16.45 -8.78 18.21
C ASP A 344 -15.14 -9.27 17.55
N ARG A 345 -15.16 -9.68 16.28
CA ARG A 345 -13.98 -10.10 15.51
C ARG A 345 -13.15 -8.96 14.91
N TYR A 346 -13.40 -7.71 15.30
CA TYR A 346 -12.75 -6.53 14.71
C TYR A 346 -11.84 -5.82 15.70
N ALA A 347 -10.60 -5.52 15.27
CA ALA A 347 -9.75 -4.55 15.96
C ALA A 347 -9.89 -3.17 15.29
N ILE A 348 -10.14 -2.15 16.09
CA ILE A 348 -10.32 -0.77 15.68
C ILE A 348 -9.05 -0.01 16.03
N ARG A 349 -8.53 0.78 15.08
CA ARG A 349 -7.42 1.71 15.29
C ARG A 349 -7.81 3.08 14.76
N VAL A 350 -7.73 4.08 15.62
CA VAL A 350 -8.04 5.48 15.29
C VAL A 350 -6.88 6.36 15.69
N THR A 351 -6.51 7.26 14.79
CA THR A 351 -5.68 8.41 15.13
C THR A 351 -6.43 9.72 14.91
N ALA A 352 -6.15 10.71 15.75
CA ALA A 352 -6.73 12.05 15.61
C ALA A 352 -5.82 13.15 16.18
N ALA A 353 -6.10 14.40 15.79
CA ALA A 353 -5.45 15.57 16.37
C ALA A 353 -6.01 15.98 17.74
N GLN A 354 -7.24 15.58 18.06
CA GLN A 354 -7.93 15.90 19.31
C GLN A 354 -8.40 14.60 20.00
N GLU A 355 -8.25 14.53 21.32
CA GLU A 355 -8.65 13.38 22.14
C GLU A 355 -10.14 13.06 21.94
N ARG A 356 -10.97 14.09 22.02
CA ARG A 356 -12.42 13.97 21.84
C ARG A 356 -12.78 13.34 20.50
N ASP A 357 -12.12 13.74 19.42
CA ASP A 357 -12.38 13.20 18.09
C ASP A 357 -11.97 11.73 18.00
N ALA A 358 -10.81 11.35 18.55
CA ALA A 358 -10.41 9.94 18.64
C ALA A 358 -11.43 9.09 19.41
N HIS A 359 -11.91 9.59 20.55
CA HIS A 359 -12.91 8.91 21.38
C HIS A 359 -14.23 8.74 20.62
N GLN A 360 -14.71 9.79 19.96
CA GLN A 360 -15.96 9.79 19.22
C GLN A 360 -15.92 8.86 18.00
N VAL A 361 -14.81 8.82 17.26
CA VAL A 361 -14.65 7.89 16.13
C VAL A 361 -14.60 6.44 16.60
N VAL A 362 -13.88 6.13 17.69
CA VAL A 362 -13.86 4.75 18.22
C VAL A 362 -15.24 4.33 18.72
N ALA A 363 -15.94 5.20 19.43
CA ALA A 363 -17.32 4.95 19.88
C ALA A 363 -18.26 4.70 18.69
N ALA A 364 -18.20 5.53 17.65
CA ALA A 364 -18.99 5.36 16.43
C ALA A 364 -18.65 4.05 15.71
N GLN A 365 -17.36 3.76 15.52
CA GLN A 365 -16.90 2.55 14.85
C GLN A 365 -17.31 1.29 15.62
N TYR A 366 -17.26 1.31 16.94
CA TYR A 366 -17.76 0.24 17.80
C TYR A 366 -19.26 0.01 17.59
N LEU A 367 -20.05 1.08 17.60
CA LEU A 367 -21.50 1.03 17.38
C LEU A 367 -21.85 0.47 15.99
N MET A 368 -21.14 0.89 14.95
CA MET A 368 -21.38 0.42 13.58
C MET A 368 -21.06 -1.08 13.43
N LEU A 369 -19.97 -1.58 14.03
CA LEU A 369 -19.58 -2.99 13.90
C LEU A 369 -20.49 -3.94 14.70
N THR A 370 -21.04 -3.47 15.81
CA THR A 370 -21.88 -4.27 16.72
C THR A 370 -23.38 -4.11 16.50
N ALA A 371 -23.79 -3.24 15.58
CA ALA A 371 -25.18 -3.12 15.16
C ALA A 371 -25.68 -4.44 14.57
N LYS A 372 -26.85 -4.88 15.03
CA LYS A 372 -27.56 -6.08 14.56
C LYS A 372 -28.37 -5.80 13.31
#